data_AF-A0ABD3Y421-F1
#
_entry.id   AF-A0ABD3Y421-F1
#
_cell.length_a   1.000
_cell.length_b   1.000
_cell.length_c   1.000
_cell.angle_alpha   90.00
_cell.angle_beta   90.00
_cell.angle_gamma   90.00
#
_symmetry.space_group_name_H-M   'P 1'
#
loop_
_entity.id
_entity.type
_entity.pdbx_description
1 polymer ?
#
loop_
_entity_poly.entity_id
_entity_poly.type
_entity_poly.pdbx_seq_one_letter_code
_entity_poly.pdbx_strand_id
1 'polypeptide(L)'
;MSLGRWDDAILKSLLFVGIGIAVWALFTGLAPSSVNDLLGLVVTFLLYVGVYLFISIVGWLVIGFPLHFLISKYTNRSYLYYAAIPMAFVLPSLFYKGSLLFGLAALFQALIFRFYVYKKIHQTDQT
;
A
#
# COMPACT_ATOMS: atom_id res chain seq x y z
N MET A 1 12.09 18.49 12.98
CA MET A 1 12.36 17.66 11.78
C MET A 1 11.09 17.67 10.94
N SER A 2 11.12 18.17 9.70
CA SER A 2 9.95 18.03 8.82
C SER A 2 9.81 16.54 8.48
N LEU A 3 8.70 15.92 8.90
CA LEU A 3 8.38 14.51 8.66
C LEU A 3 7.90 14.27 7.21
N GLY A 4 8.11 15.25 6.32
CA GLY A 4 7.44 15.32 5.03
C GLY A 4 5.91 15.43 5.17
N ARG A 5 5.22 15.52 4.05
CA ARG A 5 3.74 15.43 3.99
C ARG A 5 3.33 13.96 3.98
N TRP A 6 3.49 13.30 5.12
CA TRP A 6 3.23 11.88 5.30
C TRP A 6 1.75 11.52 5.09
N ASP A 7 0.85 12.43 5.42
CA ASP A 7 -0.60 12.38 5.19
C ASP A 7 -0.93 12.18 3.70
N ASP A 8 -0.41 13.05 2.84
CA ASP A 8 -0.63 13.03 1.38
C ASP A 8 0.01 11.79 0.75
N ALA A 9 1.16 11.36 1.26
CA ALA A 9 1.86 10.19 0.77
C ALA A 9 1.15 8.87 1.12
N ILE A 10 0.55 8.76 2.32
CA ILE A 10 -0.24 7.58 2.70
C ILE A 10 -1.46 7.46 1.80
N LEU A 11 -2.22 8.55 1.65
CA LEU A 11 -3.39 8.59 0.76
C LEU A 11 -3.06 8.16 -0.67
N LYS A 12 -1.96 8.69 -1.22
CA LYS A 12 -1.50 8.28 -2.56
C LYS A 12 -1.12 6.81 -2.61
N SER A 13 -0.37 6.32 -1.62
CA SER A 13 0.03 4.91 -1.58
C SER A 13 -1.17 3.96 -1.51
N LEU A 14 -2.19 4.30 -0.71
CA LEU A 14 -3.45 3.57 -0.61
C LEU A 14 -4.18 3.58 -1.96
N LEU A 15 -4.29 4.75 -2.59
CA LEU A 15 -5.01 4.88 -3.85
C LEU A 15 -4.32 4.10 -4.97
N PHE A 16 -3.01 4.25 -5.16
CA PHE A 16 -2.28 3.57 -6.25
C PHE A 16 -2.31 2.05 -6.10
N VAL A 17 -2.09 1.53 -4.89
CA VAL A 17 -2.11 0.07 -4.68
C VAL A 17 -3.53 -0.47 -4.73
N GLY A 18 -4.50 0.23 -4.13
CA GLY A 18 -5.90 -0.15 -4.18
C GLY A 18 -6.46 -0.20 -5.60
N ILE A 19 -6.13 0.79 -6.45
CA ILE A 19 -6.48 0.77 -7.87
C ILE A 19 -5.77 -0.38 -8.58
N GLY A 20 -4.48 -0.60 -8.33
CA GLY A 20 -3.73 -1.70 -8.95
C GLY A 20 -4.35 -3.06 -8.70
N ILE A 21 -4.78 -3.34 -7.47
CA ILE A 21 -5.46 -4.60 -7.11
C ILE A 21 -6.84 -4.68 -7.79
N ALA A 22 -7.61 -3.59 -7.81
CA ALA A 22 -8.92 -3.57 -8.45
C ALA A 22 -8.82 -3.83 -9.97
N VAL A 23 -7.86 -3.19 -10.64
CA VAL A 23 -7.59 -3.40 -12.06
C VAL A 23 -7.15 -4.83 -12.32
N TRP A 24 -6.23 -5.37 -11.52
CA TRP A 24 -5.83 -6.78 -11.62
C TRP A 24 -7.02 -7.73 -11.49
N ALA A 25 -7.90 -7.50 -10.51
CA ALA A 25 -9.09 -8.32 -10.29
C ALA A 25 -10.03 -8.34 -11.52
N LEU A 26 -10.21 -7.18 -12.18
CA LEU A 26 -10.99 -7.09 -13.42
C LEU A 26 -10.37 -7.92 -14.56
N PHE A 27 -9.05 -7.87 -14.73
CA PHE A 27 -8.35 -8.68 -15.74
C PHE A 27 -8.41 -10.19 -15.47
N THR A 28 -8.55 -10.60 -14.21
CA THR A 28 -8.65 -12.02 -13.83
C THR A 28 -10.05 -12.63 -14.00
N GLY A 29 -10.99 -11.93 -14.63
CA GLY A 29 -12.28 -12.50 -15.06
C GLY A 29 -13.51 -11.99 -14.32
N LEU A 30 -13.44 -10.84 -13.64
CA LEU A 30 -14.61 -10.17 -13.06
C LEU A 30 -15.43 -9.35 -14.07
N ALA A 31 -15.32 -9.65 -15.37
CA ALA A 31 -16.09 -8.96 -16.41
C ALA A 31 -17.56 -9.44 -16.39
N PRO A 32 -18.53 -8.56 -16.10
CA PRO A 32 -19.93 -8.96 -16.00
C PRO A 32 -20.51 -9.21 -17.40
N SER A 33 -21.23 -10.33 -17.55
CA SER A 33 -21.96 -10.67 -18.79
C SER A 33 -23.47 -10.42 -18.67
N SER A 34 -23.97 -10.15 -17.46
CA SER A 34 -25.37 -9.81 -17.18
C SER A 34 -25.52 -8.66 -16.15
N VAL A 35 -26.74 -8.11 -16.05
CA VAL A 35 -27.07 -7.07 -15.05
C VAL A 35 -26.95 -7.60 -13.62
N ASN A 36 -27.26 -8.87 -13.38
CA ASN A 36 -27.10 -9.49 -12.06
C ASN A 36 -25.62 -9.62 -11.68
N ASP A 37 -24.76 -9.95 -12.65
CA ASP A 37 -23.31 -10.00 -12.43
C ASP A 37 -22.73 -8.61 -12.16
N LEU A 38 -23.30 -7.57 -12.80
CA LEU A 38 -22.93 -6.18 -12.54
C LEU A 38 -23.26 -5.77 -11.09
N LEU A 39 -24.44 -6.14 -10.58
CA LEU A 39 -24.80 -5.88 -9.19
C LEU A 39 -23.89 -6.65 -8.22
N GLY A 40 -23.59 -7.91 -8.53
CA GLY A 40 -22.64 -8.72 -7.78
C GLY A 40 -21.23 -8.10 -7.76
N LEU A 41 -20.78 -7.55 -8.89
CA LEU A 41 -19.51 -6.83 -9.00
C LEU A 41 -19.50 -5.58 -8.12
N VAL A 42 -20.57 -4.78 -8.12
CA VAL A 42 -20.68 -3.56 -7.29
C VAL A 42 -20.59 -3.90 -5.81
N VAL A 43 -21.33 -4.92 -5.33
CA VAL A 43 -21.29 -5.36 -3.93
C VAL A 43 -19.90 -5.88 -3.56
N THR A 44 -19.29 -6.68 -4.45
CA THR A 44 -17.92 -7.19 -4.26
C THR A 44 -16.91 -6.06 -4.19
N PHE A 45 -17.05 -5.04 -5.04
CA PHE A 45 -16.19 -3.86 -5.05
C PHE A 45 -16.33 -3.02 -3.78
N LEU A 46 -17.56 -2.81 -3.28
CA LEU A 46 -17.82 -2.12 -2.01
C LEU A 46 -17.20 -2.84 -0.82
N LEU A 47 -17.37 -4.17 -0.75
CA LEU A 47 -16.73 -5.00 0.27
C LEU A 47 -15.20 -4.95 0.17
N TYR A 48 -14.66 -5.03 -1.04
CA TYR A 48 -13.24 -4.89 -1.30
C TYR A 48 -12.70 -3.56 -0.77
N VAL A 49 -13.33 -2.43 -1.12
CA VAL A 49 -12.90 -1.10 -0.65
C VAL A 49 -12.94 -1.02 0.87
N GLY A 50 -14.01 -1.50 1.50
CA GLY A 50 -14.15 -1.51 2.96
C GLY A 50 -13.05 -2.31 3.66
N VAL A 51 -12.86 -3.58 3.25
CA VAL A 51 -11.86 -4.47 3.84
C VAL A 51 -10.44 -3.98 3.55
N TYR A 52 -10.16 -3.51 2.33
CA TYR A 52 -8.87 -2.98 1.93
C TYR A 52 -8.48 -1.76 2.77
N LEU A 53 -9.39 -0.80 2.93
CA LEU A 53 -9.14 0.39 3.74
C LEU A 53 -8.95 0.03 5.20
N PHE A 54 -9.79 -0.84 5.75
CA PHE A 54 -9.68 -1.28 7.14
C PHE A 54 -8.32 -1.93 7.44
N ILE A 55 -7.94 -2.94 6.65
CA ILE A 55 -6.65 -3.63 6.82
C ILE A 55 -5.48 -2.66 6.60
N SER A 56 -5.58 -1.79 5.60
CA SER A 56 -4.49 -0.84 5.33
C SER A 56 -4.31 0.18 6.44
N ILE A 57 -5.40 0.72 7.01
CA ILE A 57 -5.34 1.64 8.15
C ILE A 57 -4.72 0.93 9.36
N VAL A 58 -5.17 -0.29 9.68
CA VAL A 58 -4.60 -1.08 10.77
C VAL A 58 -3.11 -1.36 10.54
N GLY A 59 -2.72 -1.75 9.33
CA GLY A 59 -1.32 -1.99 8.97
C GLY A 59 -0.45 -0.74 9.09
N TRP A 60 -0.96 0.42 8.67
CA TRP A 60 -0.28 1.70 8.87
C TRP A 60 -0.15 2.06 10.35
N LEU A 61 -1.18 1.85 11.16
CA LEU A 61 -1.15 2.14 12.60
C LEU A 61 -0.16 1.25 13.37
N VAL A 62 -0.17 -0.06 13.09
CA VAL A 62 0.62 -1.04 13.85
C VAL A 62 2.07 -1.10 13.37
N ILE A 63 2.30 -1.00 12.06
CA ILE A 63 3.62 -1.23 11.46
C ILE A 63 4.12 0.03 10.75
N GLY A 64 3.30 0.65 9.91
CA GLY A 64 3.73 1.74 9.02
C GLY A 64 4.24 2.98 9.76
N PHE A 65 3.51 3.50 10.74
CA PHE A 65 3.90 4.69 11.50
C PHE A 65 5.09 4.43 12.42
N PRO A 66 5.12 3.36 13.25
CA PRO A 66 6.30 3.06 14.06
C PRO A 66 7.55 2.88 13.19
N LEU A 67 7.42 2.22 12.04
CA LEU A 67 8.52 2.03 11.11
C LEU A 67 8.97 3.35 10.47
N HIS A 68 8.04 4.19 10.00
CA HIS A 68 8.37 5.49 9.44
C HIS A 68 9.11 6.37 10.45
N PHE A 69 8.64 6.38 11.70
CA PHE A 69 9.28 7.10 12.80
C PHE A 69 10.69 6.57 13.09
N LEU A 70 10.84 5.25 13.21
CA LEU A 70 12.13 4.61 13.47
C LEU A 70 13.14 4.91 12.34
N ILE A 71 12.72 4.74 11.08
CA ILE A 71 13.58 5.01 9.92
C ILE A 71 13.92 6.50 9.84
N SER A 72 12.97 7.40 10.11
CA SER A 72 13.25 8.85 10.09
C SER A 72 14.19 9.29 11.22
N LYS A 73 14.22 8.56 12.34
CA LYS A 73 15.02 8.91 13.53
C LYS A 73 16.41 8.28 13.53
N TYR A 74 16.52 7.02 13.10
CA TYR A 74 17.74 6.21 13.25
C TYR A 74 18.43 5.89 11.93
N THR A 75 17.81 6.18 10.80
CA THR A 75 18.35 5.83 9.49
C THR A 75 18.34 7.06 8.60
N ASN A 76 19.31 7.16 7.70
CA ASN A 76 19.39 8.24 6.73
C ASN A 76 18.33 8.09 5.59
N ARG A 77 17.09 7.69 5.93
CA ARG A 77 15.93 7.55 5.03
C ARG A 77 16.13 6.57 3.87
N SER A 78 16.99 5.57 4.07
CA SER A 78 17.34 4.58 3.03
C SER A 78 16.15 3.73 2.59
N TYR A 79 16.06 3.46 1.27
CA TYR A 79 15.05 2.58 0.65
C TYR A 79 15.08 1.15 1.21
N LEU A 80 16.25 0.65 1.61
CA LEU A 80 16.43 -0.73 2.05
C LEU A 80 15.57 -1.07 3.27
N TYR A 81 15.45 -0.15 4.24
CA TYR A 81 14.67 -0.39 5.45
C TYR A 81 13.15 -0.33 5.19
N TYR A 82 12.71 0.46 4.22
CA TYR A 82 11.32 0.49 3.77
C TYR A 82 10.91 -0.78 3.01
N ALA A 83 11.84 -1.45 2.34
CA ALA A 83 11.59 -2.68 1.61
C ALA A 83 11.77 -3.95 2.48
N ALA A 84 12.74 -3.96 3.39
CA ALA A 84 13.09 -5.15 4.19
C ALA A 84 11.96 -5.63 5.10
N ILE A 85 11.23 -4.71 5.76
CA ILE A 85 10.17 -5.07 6.70
C ILE A 85 8.96 -5.66 5.97
N PRO A 86 8.39 -5.02 4.92
CA PRO A 86 7.35 -5.66 4.11
C PRO A 86 7.80 -6.98 3.48
N MET A 87 9.07 -7.09 3.08
CA MET A 87 9.62 -8.32 2.50
C MET A 87 9.65 -9.48 3.50
N ALA A 88 9.77 -9.20 4.81
CA ALA A 88 9.62 -10.21 5.86
C ALA A 88 8.21 -10.81 5.95
N PHE A 89 7.18 -10.13 5.44
CA PHE A 89 5.81 -10.66 5.32
C PHE A 89 5.56 -11.38 3.98
N VAL A 90 6.28 -10.98 2.92
CA VAL A 90 6.21 -11.63 1.60
C VAL A 90 6.91 -12.99 1.61
N LEU A 91 8.08 -13.09 2.24
CA LEU A 91 8.91 -14.30 2.21
C LEU A 91 8.20 -15.54 2.80
N PRO A 92 7.59 -15.50 4.01
CA PRO A 92 6.85 -16.65 4.53
C PRO A 92 5.69 -17.06 3.63
N SER A 93 4.99 -16.09 3.04
CA SER A 93 3.87 -16.37 2.14
C SER A 93 4.30 -17.14 0.89
N LEU A 94 5.52 -16.93 0.39
CA LEU A 94 6.11 -17.72 -0.72
C LEU A 94 6.35 -19.18 -0.31
N PHE A 95 6.86 -19.42 0.90
CA PHE A 95 7.16 -20.78 1.38
C PHE A 95 5.90 -21.58 1.75
N TYR A 96 4.88 -20.91 2.28
CA TYR A 96 3.64 -21.56 2.74
C TYR A 96 2.50 -21.52 1.72
N LYS A 97 2.76 -21.13 0.46
CA LYS A 97 1.73 -20.92 -0.59
C LYS A 97 0.57 -20.02 -0.11
N GLY A 98 0.87 -19.09 0.78
CA GLY A 98 -0.08 -18.10 1.26
C GLY A 98 -0.41 -17.08 0.18
N SER A 99 -1.49 -16.32 0.38
CA SER A 99 -1.82 -15.23 -0.53
C SER A 99 -0.73 -14.15 -0.49
N LEU A 100 0.02 -14.02 -1.58
CA LEU A 100 1.04 -12.98 -1.76
C LEU A 100 0.43 -11.58 -1.87
N LEU A 101 -0.88 -11.49 -2.09
CA LEU A 101 -1.59 -10.24 -2.37
C LEU A 101 -1.37 -9.20 -1.26
N PHE A 102 -1.50 -9.59 0.00
CA PHE A 102 -1.34 -8.67 1.12
C PHE A 102 0.12 -8.27 1.35
N GLY A 103 1.06 -9.20 1.20
CA GLY A 103 2.49 -8.91 1.34
C GLY A 103 2.99 -7.98 0.23
N LEU A 104 2.59 -8.25 -1.01
CA LEU A 104 2.92 -7.40 -2.16
C LEU A 104 2.24 -6.04 -2.04
N ALA A 105 0.96 -5.99 -1.63
CA ALA A 105 0.26 -4.73 -1.39
C ALA A 105 1.00 -3.87 -0.36
N ALA A 106 1.39 -4.45 0.79
CA ALA A 106 2.15 -3.74 1.82
C ALA A 106 3.52 -3.26 1.31
N LEU A 107 4.21 -4.07 0.50
CA LEU A 107 5.49 -3.70 -0.10
C LEU A 107 5.34 -2.53 -1.09
N PHE A 108 4.37 -2.59 -2.00
CA PHE A 108 4.09 -1.49 -2.92
C PHE A 108 3.62 -0.24 -2.18
N GLN A 109 2.78 -0.37 -1.15
CA GLN A 109 2.34 0.76 -0.33
C GLN A 109 3.53 1.44 0.34
N ALA A 110 4.45 0.67 0.93
CA ALA A 110 5.65 1.20 1.58
C ALA A 110 6.60 1.90 0.58
N LEU A 111 6.82 1.31 -0.60
CA LEU A 111 7.67 1.88 -1.65
C LEU A 111 7.08 3.18 -2.22
N ILE A 112 5.78 3.18 -2.55
CA ILE A 112 5.08 4.35 -3.08
C ILE A 112 5.01 5.46 -2.03
N PHE A 113 4.72 5.11 -0.76
CA PHE A 113 4.74 6.08 0.34
C PHE A 113 6.11 6.75 0.43
N ARG A 114 7.20 5.98 0.49
CA ARG A 114 8.56 6.52 0.58
C ARG A 114 8.89 7.39 -0.62
N PHE A 115 8.47 7.01 -1.82
CA PHE A 115 8.61 7.84 -3.02
C PHE A 115 7.91 9.20 -2.84
N TYR A 116 6.63 9.23 -2.45
CA TYR A 116 5.90 10.50 -2.30
C TYR A 116 6.32 11.35 -1.11
N VAL A 117 6.70 10.75 0.02
CA VAL A 117 7.20 11.48 1.20
C VAL A 117 8.47 12.25 0.86
N TYR A 118 9.43 11.62 0.17
CA TYR A 118 10.74 12.24 -0.09
C TYR A 118 10.83 12.97 -1.42
N LYS A 119 10.03 12.63 -2.44
CA LYS A 119 9.99 13.34 -3.73
C LYS A 119 9.67 14.83 -3.58
N LYS A 120 8.81 15.18 -2.62
CA LYS A 120 8.39 16.58 -2.40
C LYS A 120 9.39 17.38 -1.55
N ILE A 121 10.24 16.71 -0.76
CA ILE A 121 11.29 17.37 0.03
C ILE A 121 12.35 17.96 -0.92
N HIS A 122 12.76 17.22 -1.96
CA HIS A 122 13.65 17.76 -3.00
C HIS A 122 13.08 18.92 -3.81
N GLN A 123 11.75 19.07 -3.89
CA GLN A 123 11.14 20.24 -4.54
C GLN A 123 11.11 21.48 -3.64
N THR A 124 11.25 21.32 -2.32
CA THR A 124 11.21 22.44 -1.36
C THR A 124 12.60 23.01 -1.08
N ASP A 125 13.66 22.22 -1.28
CA ASP A 125 15.06 22.68 -1.15
C ASP A 125 15.57 23.45 -2.39
N GLN A 126 14.72 23.65 -3.42
CA GLN A 126 15.06 24.38 -4.65
C GLN A 126 14.28 25.70 -4.82
N THR A 127 13.62 26.19 -3.76
CA THR A 127 12.94 27.50 -3.74
C THR A 127 13.52 28.39 -2.66
#